data_AF-A0A2D8I529-F1
#
_entry.id   AF-A0A2D8I529-F1
#
_cell.length_a   1.000
_cell.length_b   1.000
_cell.length_c   1.000
_cell.angle_alpha   90.00
_cell.angle_beta   90.00
_cell.angle_gamma   90.00
#
_symmetry.space_group_name_H-M   'P 1'
#
loop_
_entity.id
_entity.type
_entity.pdbx_description
1 polymer ?
#
loop_
_entity_poly.entity_id
_entity_poly.type
_entity_poly.pdbx_seq_one_letter_code
_entity_poly.pdbx_strand_id
1 'polypeptide(L)'
;ASDPSSEQKREIAGWVAEGMGLSDVQKKINSDFGIVMTYMDVRFLVDDLDLTLVDKEEEKPAEKDQAEGGVNPTQDNDLEGESGVSVELDTVNPPGAMASGTVRFSDGQSKKWTLDQFGRLGLSGGDEAYKPSDEDVVEFQKQLDAALRGRGF
;
A
#
# COMPACT_ATOMS: atom_id res chain seq x y z
N ALA A 1 -26.14 10.14 14.01
CA ALA A 1 -25.36 8.90 13.98
C ALA A 1 -24.52 8.89 15.25
N SER A 2 -24.34 7.75 15.91
CA SER A 2 -23.38 7.68 17.01
C SER A 2 -21.98 7.69 16.44
N ASP A 3 -21.15 8.61 16.89
CA ASP A 3 -19.71 8.59 16.64
C ASP A 3 -19.04 7.50 17.49
N PRO A 4 -17.98 6.85 16.99
CA PRO A 4 -17.18 5.91 17.78
C PRO A 4 -16.45 6.64 18.93
N SER A 5 -16.33 5.94 20.06
CA SER A 5 -15.59 6.42 21.23
C SER A 5 -14.09 6.54 20.95
N SER A 6 -13.33 7.21 21.81
CA SER A 6 -11.88 7.36 21.67
C SER A 6 -11.13 6.03 21.61
N GLU A 7 -11.62 4.99 22.32
CA GLU A 7 -11.04 3.64 22.26
C GLU A 7 -11.35 2.96 20.92
N GLN A 8 -12.60 3.07 20.44
CA GLN A 8 -13.00 2.54 19.13
C GLN A 8 -12.26 3.24 17.99
N LYS A 9 -12.05 4.54 18.11
CA LYS A 9 -11.23 5.35 17.20
C LYS A 9 -9.80 4.82 17.08
N ARG A 10 -9.18 4.39 18.18
CA ARG A 10 -7.84 3.76 18.15
C ARG A 10 -7.83 2.41 17.45
N GLU A 11 -8.86 1.58 17.65
CA GLU A 11 -8.97 0.31 16.93
C GLU A 11 -9.18 0.52 15.43
N ILE A 12 -10.04 1.48 15.07
CA ILE A 12 -10.29 1.86 13.67
C ILE A 12 -9.01 2.40 13.03
N ALA A 13 -8.25 3.24 13.73
CA ALA A 13 -6.93 3.70 13.32
C ALA A 13 -5.97 2.52 13.12
N GLY A 14 -5.97 1.54 14.02
CA GLY A 14 -5.19 0.31 13.89
C GLY A 14 -5.54 -0.44 12.61
N TRP A 15 -6.83 -0.70 12.35
CA TRP A 15 -7.26 -1.40 11.15
C TRP A 15 -6.87 -0.66 9.86
N VAL A 16 -6.96 0.67 9.86
CA VAL A 16 -6.54 1.50 8.72
C VAL A 16 -5.02 1.49 8.57
N ALA A 17 -4.27 1.55 9.66
CA ALA A 17 -2.82 1.42 9.67
C ALA A 17 -2.33 0.03 9.27
N GLU A 18 -3.16 -1.00 9.44
CA GLU A 18 -2.98 -2.35 8.89
C GLU A 18 -3.43 -2.48 7.42
N GLY A 19 -3.71 -1.36 6.75
CA GLY A 19 -4.08 -1.34 5.32
C GLY A 19 -5.51 -1.77 5.01
N MET A 20 -6.39 -1.89 6.01
CA MET A 20 -7.78 -2.32 5.80
C MET A 20 -8.56 -1.26 5.01
N GLY A 21 -9.12 -1.69 3.87
CA GLY A 21 -9.91 -0.80 3.01
C GLY A 21 -11.14 -0.22 3.72
N LEU A 22 -11.43 1.06 3.47
CA LEU A 22 -12.53 1.82 4.11
C LEU A 22 -13.89 1.11 4.10
N SER A 23 -14.20 0.34 3.04
CA SER A 23 -15.45 -0.43 2.95
C SER A 23 -15.49 -1.62 3.91
N ASP A 24 -14.36 -2.23 4.21
CA ASP A 24 -14.26 -3.34 5.16
C ASP A 24 -14.16 -2.81 6.59
N VAL A 25 -13.47 -1.69 6.81
CA VAL A 25 -13.54 -0.91 8.06
C VAL A 25 -14.99 -0.52 8.38
N GLN A 26 -15.75 -0.02 7.40
CA GLN A 26 -17.16 0.32 7.56
C GLN A 26 -18.01 -0.89 8.00
N LYS A 27 -17.82 -2.05 7.37
CA LYS A 27 -18.53 -3.29 7.75
C LYS A 27 -18.13 -3.75 9.15
N LYS A 28 -16.85 -3.58 9.51
CA LYS A 28 -16.31 -3.99 10.81
C LYS A 28 -16.79 -3.09 11.95
N ILE A 29 -16.79 -1.77 11.74
CA ILE A 29 -17.44 -0.80 12.66
C ILE A 29 -18.92 -1.17 12.88
N ASN A 30 -19.62 -1.57 11.81
CA ASN A 30 -21.01 -1.99 11.95
C ASN A 30 -21.16 -3.31 12.71
N SER A 31 -20.27 -4.28 12.48
CA SER A 31 -20.37 -5.63 13.06
C SER A 31 -19.88 -5.68 14.51
N ASP A 32 -18.72 -5.07 14.81
CA ASP A 32 -18.10 -5.08 16.14
C ASP A 32 -18.74 -4.04 17.07
N PHE A 33 -19.04 -2.85 16.54
CA PHE A 33 -19.53 -1.74 17.37
C PHE A 33 -21.02 -1.46 17.21
N GLY A 34 -21.70 -2.10 16.25
CA GLY A 34 -23.11 -1.84 15.96
C GLY A 34 -23.37 -0.46 15.33
N ILE A 35 -22.30 0.26 14.94
CA ILE A 35 -22.41 1.64 14.46
C ILE A 35 -22.60 1.62 12.95
N VAL A 36 -23.74 2.13 12.49
CA VAL A 36 -24.01 2.29 11.05
C VAL A 36 -23.45 3.64 10.62
N MET A 37 -22.40 3.63 9.80
CA MET A 37 -21.77 4.82 9.22
C MET A 37 -21.83 4.73 7.70
N THR A 38 -21.90 5.87 7.01
CA THR A 38 -21.76 5.88 5.55
C THR A 38 -20.30 5.82 5.14
N TYR A 39 -20.02 5.46 3.89
CA TYR A 39 -18.65 5.45 3.37
C TYR A 39 -17.97 6.82 3.47
N MET A 40 -18.74 7.91 3.34
CA MET A 40 -18.25 9.27 3.54
C MET A 40 -17.89 9.54 5.00
N ASP A 41 -18.73 9.12 5.96
CA ASP A 41 -18.45 9.28 7.39
C ASP A 41 -17.19 8.53 7.81
N VAL A 42 -16.98 7.31 7.29
CA VAL A 42 -15.77 6.53 7.57
C VAL A 42 -14.54 7.20 6.97
N ARG A 43 -14.64 7.76 5.75
CA ARG A 43 -13.54 8.51 5.14
C ARG A 43 -13.16 9.76 5.96
N PHE A 44 -14.15 10.52 6.44
CA PHE A 44 -13.90 11.67 7.32
C PHE A 44 -13.34 11.25 8.69
N LEU A 45 -13.82 10.15 9.25
CA LEU A 45 -13.30 9.60 10.49
C LEU A 45 -11.83 9.19 10.35
N VAL A 46 -11.47 8.55 9.23
CA VAL A 46 -10.08 8.18 8.95
C VAL A 46 -9.19 9.40 8.74
N ASP A 47 -9.67 10.43 8.03
CA ASP A 47 -8.96 11.71 7.88
C ASP A 47 -8.72 12.42 9.23
N ASP A 48 -9.73 12.40 10.12
CA ASP A 48 -9.63 12.88 11.51
C ASP A 48 -8.67 12.02 12.35
N LEU A 49 -8.63 10.71 12.14
CA LEU A 49 -7.70 9.79 12.79
C LEU A 49 -6.26 10.02 12.35
N ASP A 50 -6.02 10.19 11.05
CA ASP A 50 -4.70 10.48 10.49
C ASP A 50 -4.16 11.83 11.01
N LEU A 51 -5.04 12.83 11.17
CA LEU A 51 -4.74 14.12 11.81
C LEU A 51 -4.54 14.02 13.34
N THR A 52 -5.04 12.98 14.01
CA THR A 52 -4.94 12.81 15.47
C THR A 52 -3.85 11.84 15.93
N LEU A 53 -3.30 11.00 15.05
CA LEU A 53 -2.22 10.04 15.38
C LEU A 53 -0.81 10.67 15.45
N VAL A 54 -0.66 11.97 15.17
CA VAL A 54 0.61 12.71 15.31
C VAL A 54 0.93 13.06 16.77
N ASP A 55 0.03 12.79 17.73
CA ASP A 55 0.23 13.13 19.15
C ASP A 55 0.23 11.89 20.06
N LYS A 56 1.26 11.03 19.97
CA LYS A 56 1.77 10.26 21.12
C LYS A 56 3.15 9.62 20.87
N GLU A 57 4.07 9.96 21.76
CA GLU A 57 5.52 9.66 21.82
C GLU A 57 5.88 8.25 22.36
N GLU A 58 6.99 7.66 21.81
CA GLU A 58 7.96 6.62 22.28
C GLU A 58 7.48 5.20 22.76
N GLU A 59 8.16 4.06 22.51
CA GLU A 59 9.57 3.67 22.83
C GLU A 59 10.16 2.54 21.92
N LYS A 60 11.48 2.57 21.72
CA LYS A 60 12.42 1.49 21.27
C LYS A 60 12.52 0.37 22.35
N PRO A 61 12.97 -0.90 22.10
CA PRO A 61 14.35 -1.22 21.66
C PRO A 61 14.69 -2.59 20.97
N ALA A 62 15.81 -2.58 20.23
CA ALA A 62 16.93 -3.55 20.10
C ALA A 62 16.80 -5.02 19.54
N GLU A 63 17.33 -5.21 18.31
CA GLU A 63 18.54 -6.00 17.90
C GLU A 63 18.73 -7.51 18.23
N LYS A 64 19.04 -8.32 17.18
CA LYS A 64 20.03 -9.43 17.08
C LYS A 64 19.95 -10.08 15.67
N ASP A 65 20.89 -9.89 14.75
CA ASP A 65 22.25 -10.46 14.60
C ASP A 65 22.35 -11.84 13.88
N GLN A 66 22.77 -11.77 12.61
CA GLN A 66 23.69 -12.64 11.83
C GLN A 66 23.43 -14.16 11.63
N ALA A 67 23.40 -14.61 10.35
CA ALA A 67 24.57 -15.23 9.67
C ALA A 67 24.21 -15.96 8.33
N GLU A 68 24.75 -15.41 7.23
CA GLU A 68 25.51 -16.00 6.10
C GLU A 68 25.23 -17.47 5.64
N GLY A 69 25.16 -17.83 4.35
CA GLY A 69 25.46 -17.14 3.10
C GLY A 69 25.34 -18.08 1.87
N GLY A 70 25.51 -17.53 0.66
CA GLY A 70 25.57 -18.30 -0.59
C GLY A 70 25.33 -17.47 -1.86
N VAL A 71 26.40 -16.87 -2.37
CA VAL A 71 26.48 -15.84 -3.43
C VAL A 71 26.15 -16.32 -4.85
N ASN A 72 25.44 -15.47 -5.60
CA ASN A 72 25.61 -15.27 -7.05
C ASN A 72 25.43 -13.77 -7.37
N PRO A 73 26.40 -13.07 -7.99
CA PRO A 73 26.44 -11.61 -8.03
C PRO A 73 25.84 -11.04 -9.32
N THR A 74 25.16 -9.88 -9.23
CA THR A 74 25.37 -8.60 -9.95
C THR A 74 24.13 -7.71 -9.68
N GLN A 75 24.09 -7.00 -8.54
CA GLN A 75 24.34 -5.55 -8.39
C GLN A 75 23.08 -4.71 -8.69
N ASP A 76 22.49 -3.89 -7.82
CA ASP A 76 22.70 -3.53 -6.40
C ASP A 76 21.51 -2.63 -6.00
N ASN A 77 20.92 -2.90 -4.83
CA ASN A 77 20.01 -2.16 -3.94
C ASN A 77 19.41 -3.26 -3.06
N ASP A 78 20.23 -3.93 -2.26
CA ASP A 78 20.55 -3.53 -0.89
C ASP A 78 19.29 -3.53 0.01
N LEU A 79 19.24 -4.61 0.81
CA LEU A 79 18.75 -4.68 2.20
C LEU A 79 17.29 -5.08 2.46
N GLU A 80 17.20 -6.33 2.93
CA GLU A 80 16.45 -6.70 4.14
C GLU A 80 14.92 -6.61 4.11
N GLY A 81 14.31 -7.76 3.80
CA GLY A 81 13.03 -8.15 4.40
C GLY A 81 11.79 -7.65 3.69
N GLU A 82 11.61 -7.94 2.40
CA GLU A 82 10.42 -7.47 1.69
C GLU A 82 9.22 -8.42 1.86
N SER A 83 8.60 -8.35 3.04
CA SER A 83 7.15 -8.35 3.09
C SER A 83 6.67 -7.00 2.52
N GLY A 84 6.59 -6.88 1.19
CA GLY A 84 6.28 -5.61 0.52
C GLY A 84 6.04 -5.75 -0.98
N VAL A 85 5.59 -4.66 -1.61
CA VAL A 85 5.37 -4.58 -3.07
C VAL A 85 6.71 -4.53 -3.80
N SER A 86 6.80 -4.98 -5.04
CA SER A 86 7.96 -4.80 -5.91
C SER A 86 7.54 -4.37 -7.31
N VAL A 87 8.17 -3.34 -7.86
CA VAL A 87 7.87 -2.77 -9.19
C VAL A 87 9.04 -2.98 -10.14
N GLU A 88 8.76 -3.60 -11.27
CA GLU A 88 9.71 -3.85 -12.35
C GLU A 88 9.29 -3.09 -13.61
N LEU A 89 10.20 -2.32 -14.22
CA LEU A 89 9.95 -1.60 -15.47
C LEU A 89 10.31 -2.49 -16.68
N ASP A 90 9.43 -2.52 -17.67
CA ASP A 90 9.72 -3.16 -18.96
C ASP A 90 10.68 -2.30 -19.80
N THR A 91 11.50 -2.97 -20.61
CA THR A 91 12.43 -2.32 -21.55
C THR A 91 11.74 -1.82 -22.82
N VAL A 92 10.57 -2.38 -23.15
CA VAL A 92 9.79 -2.06 -24.35
C VAL A 92 8.38 -1.65 -23.96
N ASN A 93 8.03 -0.41 -24.27
CA ASN A 93 6.74 0.15 -23.90
C ASN A 93 5.71 -0.07 -25.02
N PRO A 94 4.46 -0.43 -24.69
CA PRO A 94 3.40 -0.56 -25.67
C PRO A 94 3.00 0.79 -26.29
N PRO A 95 2.38 0.80 -27.50
CA PRO A 95 1.99 2.03 -28.18
C PRO A 95 1.07 2.89 -27.33
N GLY A 96 1.47 4.15 -27.07
CA GLY A 96 0.72 5.10 -26.25
C GLY A 96 1.08 5.10 -24.75
N ALA A 97 1.96 4.19 -24.30
CA ALA A 97 2.49 4.18 -22.93
C ALA A 97 3.87 4.86 -22.85
N MET A 98 4.05 5.74 -21.86
CA MET A 98 5.32 6.37 -21.47
C MET A 98 6.20 5.43 -20.66
N ALA A 99 5.60 4.59 -19.83
CA ALA A 99 6.26 3.56 -19.04
C ALA A 99 5.33 2.36 -18.91
N SER A 100 5.90 1.17 -18.79
CA SER A 100 5.15 -0.04 -18.51
C SER A 100 6.00 -0.97 -17.69
N GLY A 101 5.36 -1.93 -17.05
CA GLY A 101 6.07 -2.89 -16.23
C GLY A 101 5.19 -3.93 -15.59
N THR A 102 5.78 -4.68 -14.67
CA THR A 102 5.08 -5.64 -13.83
C THR A 102 5.23 -5.22 -12.38
N VAL A 103 4.16 -5.33 -11.62
CA VAL A 103 4.16 -5.14 -10.17
C VAL A 103 3.85 -6.48 -9.53
N ARG A 104 4.57 -6.81 -8.46
CA ARG A 104 4.29 -7.92 -7.56
C ARG A 104 3.88 -7.35 -6.21
N PHE A 105 2.68 -7.67 -5.78
CA PHE A 105 2.12 -7.18 -4.52
C PHE A 105 2.54 -8.06 -3.35
N SER A 106 2.36 -7.56 -2.13
CA SER A 106 2.79 -8.22 -0.89
C SER A 106 2.12 -9.59 -0.66
N ASP A 107 0.92 -9.79 -1.22
CA ASP A 107 0.18 -11.05 -1.24
C ASP A 107 0.72 -12.08 -2.25
N GLY A 108 1.80 -11.74 -2.96
CA GLY A 108 2.46 -12.57 -3.95
C GLY A 108 1.79 -12.56 -5.32
N GLN A 109 0.69 -11.82 -5.50
CA GLN A 109 0.03 -11.67 -6.79
C GLN A 109 0.75 -10.64 -7.66
N SER A 110 0.59 -10.74 -8.98
CA SER A 110 1.28 -9.85 -9.91
C SER A 110 0.35 -9.34 -10.99
N LYS A 111 0.53 -8.07 -11.36
CA LYS A 111 -0.18 -7.41 -12.46
C LYS A 111 0.79 -6.68 -13.37
N LYS A 112 0.41 -6.51 -14.63
CA LYS A 112 1.07 -5.53 -15.50
C LYS A 112 0.51 -4.15 -15.21
N TRP A 113 1.36 -3.15 -15.29
CA TRP A 113 0.95 -1.76 -15.19
C TRP A 113 1.49 -0.97 -16.39
N THR A 114 0.76 0.07 -16.77
CA THR A 114 1.12 0.98 -17.85
C THR A 114 0.84 2.41 -17.41
N LEU A 115 1.75 3.31 -17.76
CA LEU A 115 1.60 4.75 -17.55
C LEU A 115 1.54 5.41 -18.92
N ASP A 116 0.48 6.13 -19.22
CA ASP A 116 0.35 6.84 -20.49
C ASP A 116 1.00 8.25 -20.48
N GLN A 117 1.03 8.90 -21.64
CA GLN A 117 1.55 10.26 -21.82
C GLN A 117 0.83 11.37 -21.05
N PHE A 118 -0.36 11.08 -20.52
CA PHE A 118 -1.13 11.97 -19.66
C PHE A 118 -0.89 11.66 -18.17
N GLY A 119 0.05 10.76 -17.86
CA GLY A 119 0.36 10.36 -16.49
C GLY A 119 -0.70 9.47 -15.85
N ARG A 120 -1.57 8.84 -16.66
CA ARG A 120 -2.61 7.95 -16.12
C ARG A 120 -2.06 6.53 -15.99
N LEU A 121 -2.20 5.97 -14.79
CA LEU A 121 -1.81 4.61 -14.46
C LEU A 121 -2.95 3.63 -14.76
N GLY A 122 -2.66 2.65 -15.60
CA GLY A 122 -3.52 1.51 -15.87
C GLY A 122 -2.93 0.23 -15.30
N LEU A 123 -3.75 -0.59 -14.66
CA LEU A 123 -3.40 -1.96 -14.28
C LEU A 123 -4.06 -2.93 -15.27
N SER A 124 -3.36 -3.97 -15.68
CA SER A 124 -3.81 -4.93 -16.68
C SER A 124 -3.22 -6.31 -16.42
N GLY A 125 -3.93 -7.36 -16.84
CA GLY A 125 -3.50 -8.74 -16.59
C GLY A 125 -3.59 -9.16 -15.12
N GLY A 126 -3.26 -10.43 -14.87
CA GLY A 126 -3.60 -11.11 -13.63
C GLY A 126 -5.09 -11.46 -13.59
N ASP A 127 -5.59 -11.83 -12.41
CA ASP A 127 -7.00 -12.10 -12.21
C ASP A 127 -7.82 -10.80 -12.25
N GLU A 128 -8.89 -10.76 -13.03
CA GLU A 128 -9.75 -9.58 -13.21
C GLU A 128 -10.57 -9.27 -11.95
N ALA A 129 -10.86 -10.27 -11.12
CA ALA A 129 -11.55 -10.10 -9.84
C ALA A 129 -10.58 -9.76 -8.70
N TYR A 130 -9.27 -9.98 -8.90
CA TYR A 130 -8.27 -9.58 -7.94
C TYR A 130 -8.09 -8.06 -7.92
N LYS A 131 -8.20 -7.49 -6.72
CA LYS A 131 -7.94 -6.08 -6.46
C LYS A 131 -6.82 -6.03 -5.42
N PRO A 132 -5.67 -5.40 -5.73
CA PRO A 132 -4.62 -5.22 -4.74
C PRO A 132 -5.13 -4.43 -3.53
N SER A 133 -4.54 -4.70 -2.37
CA SER A 133 -4.87 -4.02 -1.12
C SER A 133 -4.59 -2.51 -1.24
N ASP A 134 -5.20 -1.69 -0.40
CA ASP A 134 -4.97 -0.25 -0.47
C ASP A 134 -3.51 0.09 -0.12
N GLU A 135 -2.97 -0.58 0.89
CA GLU A 135 -1.56 -0.50 1.28
C GLU A 135 -0.62 -0.88 0.12
N ASP A 136 -0.92 -2.00 -0.55
CA ASP A 136 -0.22 -2.44 -1.75
C ASP A 136 -0.28 -1.39 -2.88
N VAL A 137 -1.41 -0.70 -3.04
CA VAL A 137 -1.58 0.33 -4.07
C VAL A 137 -0.79 1.60 -3.74
N VAL A 138 -0.67 1.97 -2.47
CA VAL A 138 0.14 3.11 -2.02
C VAL A 138 1.62 2.81 -2.16
N GLU A 139 2.06 1.64 -1.68
CA GLU A 139 3.42 1.14 -1.84
C GLU A 139 3.81 1.06 -3.32
N PHE A 140 2.93 0.49 -4.15
CA PHE A 140 3.10 0.45 -5.60
C PHE A 140 3.32 1.83 -6.19
N GLN A 141 2.49 2.82 -5.85
CA GLN A 141 2.63 4.18 -6.38
C GLN A 141 3.95 4.83 -5.96
N LYS A 142 4.35 4.64 -4.70
CA LYS A 142 5.62 5.17 -4.17
C LYS A 142 6.82 4.55 -4.87
N GLN A 143 6.81 3.22 -5.06
CA GLN A 143 7.86 2.51 -5.77
C GLN A 143 7.89 2.87 -7.26
N LEU A 144 6.72 3.04 -7.88
CA LEU A 144 6.60 3.47 -9.26
C LEU A 144 7.17 4.88 -9.46
N ASP A 145 6.84 5.85 -8.61
CA ASP A 145 7.41 7.20 -8.66
C ASP A 145 8.95 7.18 -8.51
N ALA A 146 9.46 6.41 -7.55
CA ALA A 146 10.89 6.25 -7.36
C ALA A 146 11.59 5.64 -8.60
N ALA A 147 10.99 4.60 -9.18
CA ALA A 147 11.51 3.92 -10.37
C ALA A 147 11.50 4.83 -11.61
N LEU A 148 10.45 5.64 -11.79
CA LEU A 148 10.34 6.60 -12.90
C LEU A 148 11.34 7.76 -12.74
N ARG A 149 11.48 8.31 -11.53
CA ARG A 149 12.46 9.37 -11.23
C ARG A 149 13.89 8.90 -11.50
N GLY A 150 14.21 7.65 -11.15
CA GLY A 150 15.52 7.05 -11.42
C GLY A 150 15.83 6.90 -12.92
N ARG A 151 14.80 6.83 -13.77
CA ARG A 151 14.93 6.72 -15.23
C ARG A 151 14.92 8.09 -15.93
N GLY A 152 14.65 9.18 -15.21
CA GLY A 152 14.68 10.56 -15.71
C GLY A 152 13.41 11.02 -16.44
N PHE A 153 12.26 10.45 -16.09
CA PHE A 153 10.94 10.92 -16.56
C PHE A 153 10.41 12.10 -15.76
#